data_AF-A0A953XQR0-F1
#
_entry.id   AF-A0A953XQR0-F1
#
_cell.length_a   1.000
_cell.length_b   1.000
_cell.length_c   1.000
_cell.angle_alpha   90.00
_cell.angle_beta   90.00
_cell.angle_gamma   90.00
#
_symmetry.space_group_name_H-M   'P 1'
#
loop_
_entity.id
_entity.type
_entity.pdbx_description
1 polymer ?
#
loop_
_entity_poly.entity_id
_entity_poly.type
_entity_poly.pdbx_seq_one_letter_code
_entity_poly.pdbx_strand_id
1 'polypeptide(L)'
;MSDVPDDENDQPLPEGAEQPSTFALLCNSPEPPQPFEVLQRLTDAGYKAEVISEDAPDTAVWARHLKIDNDARPVQVCCLPRDEEFTPWEWTPARWRDEEEYELARRSRWMLLVRMHYEPDDEPNEHFHAHLKLADVIADGLATACIDMNSFILRSKTTLHELAACKVAPAPEEMYQVHESPGGDIYWLHTRGLKRFSMPELELIGVPRESLHDALTAFQWLIAYILPVYIPEQGLDFSFGAEVAIRLAPLEDVLKQMDRSALGGRDDRKRTGLEGWRMVVCDQAKPVGIQGFLKSVQGDPIFWLSDEESARRAHLARVRFGHAAAAWYSSQYAHRRMAVKLGVPFNDNCDDLSASLNEEELPEGASREHMWFELQAIEGKSLVAKLESEPVYATYLKKGDTYHLPIHQLSEFNLTLDGQTYSPATIAELDQVTLRTGRGS
;
A
#
# COMPACT_ATOMS: atom_id res chain seq x y z
N MET A 1 4.63 24.50 27.58
CA MET A 1 3.63 24.02 28.57
C MET A 1 2.63 23.24 27.76
N SER A 2 2.70 21.93 27.95
CA SER A 2 2.08 20.87 27.18
C SER A 2 0.69 20.57 27.72
N ASP A 3 -0.34 20.78 26.92
CA ASP A 3 -1.64 20.14 27.10
C ASP A 3 -1.74 19.05 26.03
N VAL A 4 -1.28 17.85 26.39
CA VAL A 4 -1.73 16.62 25.73
C VAL A 4 -3.09 16.31 26.36
N PRO A 5 -4.18 16.23 25.59
CA PRO A 5 -5.47 15.87 26.16
C PRO A 5 -5.40 14.42 26.66
N ASP A 6 -5.90 14.20 27.88
CA ASP A 6 -6.05 12.90 28.52
C ASP A 6 -6.81 11.90 27.63
N ASP A 7 -6.37 10.63 27.70
CA ASP A 7 -7.03 9.42 27.22
C ASP A 7 -8.48 9.30 27.76
N GLU A 8 -9.45 9.90 27.08
CA GLU A 8 -10.87 9.59 27.24
C GLU A 8 -11.57 9.57 25.89
N ASN A 9 -11.33 8.53 25.07
CA ASN A 9 -12.23 8.20 23.97
C ASN A 9 -12.26 6.70 23.65
N ASP A 10 -12.49 5.89 24.67
CA ASP A 10 -12.90 4.48 24.52
C ASP A 10 -14.37 4.40 24.04
N GLN A 11 -14.68 4.98 22.88
CA GLN A 11 -15.92 4.63 22.19
C GLN A 11 -15.73 3.25 21.57
N PRO A 12 -16.58 2.25 21.90
CA PRO A 12 -16.45 0.93 21.33
C PRO A 12 -16.53 1.03 19.81
N LEU A 13 -15.56 0.42 19.13
CA LEU A 13 -15.54 0.38 17.68
C LEU A 13 -16.88 -0.18 17.15
N PRO A 14 -17.42 0.37 16.05
CA PRO A 14 -18.68 -0.07 15.51
C PRO A 14 -18.64 -1.55 15.08
N GLU A 15 -19.80 -2.19 15.04
CA GLU A 15 -19.95 -3.60 14.68
C GLU A 15 -19.25 -3.94 13.35
N GLY A 16 -18.40 -4.97 13.36
CA GLY A 16 -17.62 -5.40 12.19
C GLY A 16 -16.33 -4.60 11.94
N ALA A 17 -15.88 -3.78 12.90
CA ALA A 17 -14.59 -3.11 12.87
C ALA A 17 -13.42 -4.08 13.00
N GLU A 18 -13.53 -5.11 13.85
CA GLU A 18 -12.50 -6.14 13.97
C GLU A 18 -12.66 -7.21 12.89
N GLN A 19 -11.66 -7.31 12.03
CA GLN A 19 -11.55 -8.39 11.06
C GLN A 19 -10.11 -8.89 11.05
N PRO A 20 -9.86 -10.21 11.20
CA PRO A 20 -8.52 -10.71 11.04
C PRO A 20 -8.01 -10.43 9.63
N SER A 21 -6.76 -10.00 9.53
CA SER A 21 -6.02 -10.01 8.28
C SER A 21 -5.98 -11.44 7.78
N THR A 22 -6.47 -11.71 6.58
CA THR A 22 -6.66 -13.06 6.05
C THR A 22 -6.06 -13.19 4.65
N PHE A 23 -5.04 -14.04 4.52
CA PHE A 23 -4.50 -14.46 3.23
C PHE A 23 -4.97 -15.88 2.91
N ALA A 24 -5.48 -16.09 1.69
CA ALA A 24 -5.79 -17.42 1.18
C ALA A 24 -4.74 -17.83 0.15
N LEU A 25 -3.97 -18.86 0.50
CA LEU A 25 -2.91 -19.43 -0.33
C LEU A 25 -3.49 -20.55 -1.19
N LEU A 26 -3.48 -20.36 -2.52
CA LEU A 26 -4.02 -21.32 -3.48
C LEU A 26 -3.00 -22.44 -3.72
N CYS A 27 -3.34 -23.66 -3.30
CA CYS A 27 -2.42 -24.80 -3.30
C CYS A 27 -2.79 -25.81 -4.40
N ASN A 28 -1.82 -26.10 -5.26
CA ASN A 28 -1.94 -27.15 -6.28
C ASN A 28 -1.33 -28.46 -5.80
N SER A 29 -2.10 -29.21 -5.01
CA SER A 29 -1.70 -30.52 -4.48
C SER A 29 -2.82 -31.55 -4.72
N PRO A 30 -2.48 -32.82 -5.03
CA PRO A 30 -3.49 -33.87 -5.16
C PRO A 30 -4.24 -34.13 -3.86
N GLU A 31 -3.55 -34.06 -2.73
CA GLU A 31 -4.08 -34.26 -1.37
C GLU A 31 -4.06 -32.92 -0.60
N PRO A 32 -4.90 -32.74 0.43
CA PRO A 32 -4.87 -31.53 1.23
C PRO A 32 -3.50 -31.37 1.89
N PRO A 33 -2.88 -30.16 1.86
CA PRO A 33 -1.67 -29.90 2.63
C PRO A 33 -1.87 -30.29 4.10
N GLN A 34 -0.89 -30.92 4.71
CA GLN A 34 -1.03 -31.49 6.05
C GLN A 34 -0.50 -30.52 7.13
N PRO A 35 -1.09 -30.51 8.34
CA PRO A 35 -0.68 -29.60 9.41
C PRO A 35 0.81 -29.70 9.77
N PHE A 36 1.36 -30.92 9.76
CA PHE A 36 2.78 -31.14 10.11
C PHE A 36 3.73 -30.52 9.07
N GLU A 37 3.33 -30.43 7.81
CA GLU A 37 4.16 -29.82 6.77
C GLU A 37 4.25 -28.30 6.98
N VAL A 38 3.16 -27.67 7.44
CA VAL A 38 3.17 -26.24 7.81
C VAL A 38 4.09 -25.99 9.01
N LEU A 39 4.00 -26.82 10.05
CA LEU A 39 4.87 -26.71 11.23
C LEU A 39 6.35 -26.95 10.88
N GLN A 40 6.63 -27.90 9.99
CA GLN A 40 7.99 -28.17 9.54
C GLN A 40 8.58 -26.97 8.80
N ARG A 41 7.82 -26.34 7.88
CA ARG A 41 8.27 -25.14 7.16
C ARG A 41 8.56 -23.97 8.08
N LEU A 42 7.68 -23.72 9.05
CA LEU A 42 7.90 -22.69 10.07
C LEU A 42 9.21 -22.97 10.84
N THR A 43 9.43 -24.23 11.23
CA THR A 43 10.66 -24.65 11.93
C THR A 43 11.90 -24.48 11.06
N ASP A 44 11.85 -24.87 9.79
CA ASP A 44 12.96 -24.76 8.84
C ASP A 44 13.32 -23.29 8.54
N ALA A 45 12.33 -22.40 8.57
CA ALA A 45 12.50 -20.95 8.49
C ALA A 45 12.95 -20.29 9.81
N GLY A 46 13.09 -21.08 10.89
CA GLY A 46 13.61 -20.63 12.18
C GLY A 46 12.57 -20.15 13.19
N TYR A 47 11.27 -20.26 12.88
CA TYR A 47 10.19 -19.93 13.79
C TYR A 47 9.97 -21.02 14.84
N LYS A 48 9.61 -20.62 16.06
CA LYS A 48 9.12 -21.51 17.10
C LYS A 48 7.60 -21.50 17.09
N ALA A 49 6.98 -22.49 16.44
CA ALA A 49 5.52 -22.62 16.38
C ALA A 49 5.02 -23.65 17.39
N GLU A 50 4.10 -23.24 18.27
CA GLU A 50 3.39 -24.11 19.21
C GLU A 50 1.89 -24.14 18.87
N VAL A 51 1.32 -25.34 18.78
CA VAL A 51 -0.13 -25.51 18.60
C VAL A 51 -0.83 -25.29 19.93
N ILE A 52 -1.69 -24.26 20.00
CA ILE A 52 -2.44 -23.93 21.22
C ILE A 52 -3.92 -24.32 21.14
N SER A 53 -4.47 -24.44 19.93
CA SER A 53 -5.82 -24.97 19.67
C SER A 53 -5.89 -25.61 18.28
N GLU A 54 -6.80 -26.57 18.14
CA GLU A 54 -7.13 -27.24 16.88
C GLU A 54 -8.59 -26.97 16.45
N ASP A 55 -9.24 -25.98 17.07
CA ASP A 55 -10.61 -25.61 16.77
C ASP A 55 -10.73 -25.21 15.30
N ALA A 56 -11.56 -25.96 14.57
CA ALA A 56 -11.74 -25.81 13.14
C ALA A 56 -13.19 -25.44 12.84
N PRO A 57 -13.43 -24.52 11.89
CA PRO A 57 -14.78 -24.34 11.36
C PRO A 57 -15.22 -25.63 10.65
N ASP A 58 -16.53 -25.91 10.64
CA ASP A 58 -17.10 -27.16 10.09
C ASP A 58 -16.70 -27.45 8.63
N THR A 59 -16.34 -26.41 7.88
CA THR A 59 -15.93 -26.52 6.47
C THR A 59 -14.45 -26.83 6.27
N ALA A 60 -13.62 -26.71 7.31
CA ALA A 60 -12.18 -26.96 7.24
C ALA A 60 -11.84 -28.45 7.32
N VAL A 61 -10.87 -28.86 6.50
CA VAL A 61 -10.23 -30.17 6.62
C VAL A 61 -9.47 -30.26 7.95
N TRP A 62 -8.81 -29.17 8.31
CA TRP A 62 -8.17 -28.97 9.61
C TRP A 62 -7.93 -27.48 9.86
N ALA A 63 -7.77 -27.12 11.14
CA ALA A 63 -7.29 -25.80 11.55
C ALA A 63 -6.27 -25.93 12.70
N ARG A 64 -5.38 -24.96 12.80
CA ARG A 64 -4.40 -24.83 13.88
C ARG A 64 -4.32 -23.38 14.30
N HIS A 65 -4.43 -23.14 15.60
CA HIS A 65 -4.07 -21.88 16.23
C HIS A 65 -2.65 -22.04 16.72
N LEU A 66 -1.75 -21.23 16.18
CA LEU A 66 -0.32 -21.30 16.40
C LEU A 66 0.11 -20.09 17.22
N LYS A 67 0.82 -20.34 18.30
CA LYS A 67 1.67 -19.32 18.92
C LYS A 67 3.01 -19.36 18.20
N ILE A 68 3.44 -18.23 17.64
CA ILE A 68 4.69 -18.14 16.88
C ILE A 68 5.67 -17.25 17.65
N ASP A 69 6.83 -17.81 17.97
CA ASP A 69 7.87 -17.18 18.78
C ASP A 69 7.33 -16.67 20.13
N ASN A 70 7.70 -15.44 20.49
CA ASN A 70 7.24 -14.79 21.72
C ASN A 70 5.99 -13.94 21.48
N ASP A 71 5.40 -13.96 20.28
CA ASP A 71 4.15 -13.25 20.04
C ASP A 71 3.02 -13.95 20.81
N ALA A 72 2.28 -13.17 21.60
CA ALA A 72 1.14 -13.69 22.36
C ALA A 72 -0.07 -13.94 21.46
N ARG A 73 -0.12 -13.32 20.28
CA ARG A 73 -1.26 -13.36 19.37
C ARG A 73 -1.22 -14.64 18.53
N PRO A 74 -2.29 -15.44 18.56
CA PRO A 74 -2.32 -16.66 17.79
C PRO A 74 -2.52 -16.38 16.30
N VAL A 75 -1.69 -17.01 15.48
CA VAL A 75 -1.88 -17.12 14.04
C VAL A 75 -2.76 -18.32 13.77
N GLN A 76 -3.91 -18.11 13.13
CA GLN A 76 -4.78 -19.22 12.71
C GLN A 76 -4.41 -19.64 11.30
N VAL A 77 -4.11 -20.92 11.12
CA VAL A 77 -3.91 -21.55 9.80
C VAL A 77 -4.97 -22.61 9.61
N CYS A 78 -5.72 -22.57 8.51
CA CYS A 78 -6.69 -23.63 8.21
C CYS A 78 -6.66 -24.06 6.74
N CYS A 79 -6.92 -25.34 6.51
CA CYS A 79 -7.00 -25.93 5.18
C CYS A 79 -8.46 -26.16 4.79
N LEU A 80 -8.82 -25.66 3.61
CA LEU A 80 -10.15 -25.79 3.03
C LEU A 80 -10.04 -26.36 1.61
N PRO A 81 -11.01 -27.14 1.13
CA PRO A 81 -11.15 -27.37 -0.30
C PRO A 81 -11.39 -26.02 -1.01
N ARG A 82 -10.78 -25.82 -2.18
CA ARG A 82 -11.08 -24.67 -3.04
C ARG A 82 -12.38 -24.94 -3.79
N ASP A 83 -13.30 -24.00 -3.75
CA ASP A 83 -14.44 -23.97 -4.65
C ASP A 83 -13.94 -23.75 -6.09
N GLU A 84 -14.34 -24.61 -7.03
CA GLU A 84 -13.93 -24.47 -8.44
C GLU A 84 -14.45 -23.17 -9.07
N GLU A 85 -15.58 -22.63 -8.58
CA GLU A 85 -16.14 -21.34 -8.99
C GLU A 85 -15.36 -20.15 -8.43
N PHE A 86 -14.48 -20.36 -7.44
CA PHE A 86 -13.61 -19.32 -6.93
C PHE A 86 -12.43 -19.08 -7.87
N THR A 87 -12.63 -18.17 -8.83
CA THR A 87 -11.72 -17.80 -9.92
C THR A 87 -11.19 -16.35 -9.78
N PRO A 88 -10.40 -16.03 -8.75
CA PRO A 88 -10.02 -14.64 -8.43
C PRO A 88 -9.34 -13.88 -9.58
N TRP A 89 -8.61 -14.59 -10.44
CA TRP A 89 -7.95 -14.04 -11.63
C TRP A 89 -8.91 -13.53 -12.72
N GLU A 90 -10.21 -13.83 -12.66
CA GLU A 90 -11.18 -13.33 -13.64
C GLU A 90 -11.62 -11.90 -13.35
N TRP A 91 -11.51 -11.45 -12.10
CA TRP A 91 -12.02 -10.15 -11.64
C TRP A 91 -10.98 -9.32 -10.90
N THR A 92 -9.89 -9.91 -10.43
CA THR A 92 -8.73 -9.18 -9.89
C THR A 92 -7.54 -9.30 -10.84
N PRO A 93 -6.94 -8.17 -11.26
CA PRO A 93 -5.69 -8.20 -11.99
C PRO A 93 -4.55 -8.79 -11.17
N ALA A 94 -3.79 -9.68 -11.77
CA ALA A 94 -2.58 -10.24 -11.18
C ALA A 94 -1.46 -10.31 -12.21
N ARG A 95 -0.23 -10.28 -11.69
CA ARG A 95 1.00 -10.40 -12.45
C ARG A 95 1.61 -11.76 -12.19
N TRP A 96 1.76 -12.53 -13.26
CA TRP A 96 2.33 -13.86 -13.24
C TRP A 96 3.69 -13.83 -13.93
N ARG A 97 4.65 -14.59 -13.39
CA ARG A 97 6.00 -14.73 -13.95
C ARG A 97 5.99 -15.41 -15.33
N ASP A 98 5.03 -16.30 -15.56
CA ASP A 98 4.82 -17.03 -16.80
C ASP A 98 3.42 -17.68 -16.83
N GLU A 99 3.08 -18.29 -17.96
CA GLU A 99 1.82 -19.04 -18.13
C GLU A 99 1.75 -20.28 -17.23
N GLU A 100 2.90 -20.89 -16.89
CA GLU A 100 2.93 -22.09 -16.04
C GLU A 100 2.46 -21.76 -14.62
N GLU A 101 2.94 -20.67 -14.03
CA GLU A 101 2.53 -20.19 -12.71
C GLU A 101 1.02 -19.92 -12.66
N TYR A 102 0.48 -19.27 -13.70
CA TYR A 102 -0.94 -19.01 -13.84
C TYR A 102 -1.76 -20.31 -13.94
N GLU A 103 -1.35 -21.25 -14.79
CA GLU A 103 -2.03 -22.54 -14.95
C GLU A 103 -2.00 -23.39 -13.67
N LEU A 104 -0.92 -23.33 -12.89
CA LEU A 104 -0.83 -23.97 -11.59
C LEU A 104 -1.81 -23.35 -10.58
N ALA A 105 -2.01 -22.02 -10.59
CA ALA A 105 -3.03 -21.37 -9.77
C ALA A 105 -4.45 -21.79 -10.15
N ARG A 106 -4.76 -21.89 -11.45
CA ARG A 106 -6.07 -22.37 -11.93
C ARG A 106 -6.38 -23.80 -11.52
N ARG A 107 -5.35 -24.64 -11.41
CA ARG A 107 -5.46 -26.06 -11.03
C ARG A 107 -5.45 -26.29 -9.52
N SER A 108 -5.30 -25.24 -8.72
CA SER A 108 -5.35 -25.35 -7.27
C SER A 108 -6.65 -26.03 -6.82
N ARG A 109 -6.54 -26.87 -5.80
CA ARG A 109 -7.66 -27.66 -5.23
C ARG A 109 -7.92 -27.35 -3.78
N TRP A 110 -6.96 -26.69 -3.13
CA TRP A 110 -6.96 -26.42 -1.71
C TRP A 110 -6.62 -24.97 -1.47
N MET A 111 -7.09 -24.44 -0.35
CA MET A 111 -6.71 -23.14 0.17
C MET A 111 -6.15 -23.32 1.58
N LEU A 112 -4.98 -22.73 1.86
CA LEU A 112 -4.56 -22.47 3.22
C LEU A 112 -4.91 -21.03 3.57
N LEU A 113 -5.82 -20.84 4.52
CA LEU A 113 -6.04 -19.52 5.09
C LEU A 113 -5.02 -19.29 6.19
N VAL A 114 -4.30 -18.17 6.11
CA VAL A 114 -3.43 -17.65 7.16
C VAL A 114 -4.10 -16.40 7.70
N ARG A 115 -4.33 -16.37 9.02
CA ARG A 115 -5.06 -15.30 9.69
C ARG A 115 -4.26 -14.75 10.86
N MET A 116 -4.16 -13.43 10.90
CA MET A 116 -3.49 -12.68 11.95
C MET A 116 -4.40 -11.54 12.42
N HIS A 117 -4.42 -11.28 13.74
CA HIS A 117 -5.17 -10.16 14.31
C HIS A 117 -4.24 -8.97 14.50
N TYR A 118 -4.68 -7.83 13.98
CA TYR A 118 -4.06 -6.53 14.23
C TYR A 118 -4.50 -6.00 15.59
N GLU A 119 -3.58 -5.39 16.30
CA GLU A 119 -3.89 -4.61 17.52
C GLU A 119 -3.64 -3.12 17.23
N PRO A 120 -4.41 -2.18 17.82
CA PRO A 120 -4.25 -0.75 17.56
C PRO A 120 -2.83 -0.20 17.79
N ASP A 121 -2.04 -0.83 18.67
CA ASP A 121 -0.65 -0.46 18.96
C ASP A 121 0.36 -0.98 17.92
N ASP A 122 -0.08 -1.78 16.93
CA ASP A 122 0.78 -2.24 15.84
C ASP A 122 1.02 -1.12 14.81
N GLU A 123 2.20 -1.11 14.22
CA GLU A 123 2.45 -0.37 12.98
C GLU A 123 1.85 -1.15 11.78
N PRO A 124 0.89 -0.59 11.01
CA PRO A 124 0.19 -1.34 9.95
C PRO A 124 1.13 -1.95 8.90
N ASN A 125 2.17 -1.22 8.50
CA ASN A 125 3.16 -1.67 7.53
C ASN A 125 3.95 -2.88 8.03
N GLU A 126 4.40 -2.85 9.28
CA GLU A 126 5.17 -3.94 9.87
C GLU A 126 4.28 -5.16 10.14
N HIS A 127 3.06 -4.94 10.64
CA HIS A 127 2.06 -6.00 10.83
C HIS A 127 1.77 -6.72 9.50
N PHE A 128 1.46 -5.96 8.46
CA PHE A 128 1.16 -6.52 7.14
C PHE A 128 2.37 -7.25 6.54
N HIS A 129 3.58 -6.72 6.72
CA HIS A 129 4.80 -7.37 6.24
C HIS A 129 5.11 -8.67 6.97
N ALA A 130 4.90 -8.71 8.30
CA ALA A 130 5.01 -9.93 9.09
C ALA A 130 4.01 -11.00 8.61
N HIS A 131 2.77 -10.61 8.31
CA HIS A 131 1.77 -11.52 7.76
C HIS A 131 2.18 -12.05 6.39
N LEU A 132 2.73 -11.21 5.49
CA LEU A 132 3.24 -11.66 4.19
C LEU A 132 4.42 -12.64 4.34
N LYS A 133 5.36 -12.37 5.26
CA LYS A 133 6.49 -13.25 5.55
C LYS A 133 6.03 -14.63 6.04
N LEU A 134 5.08 -14.65 6.98
CA LEU A 134 4.48 -15.89 7.46
C LEU A 134 3.75 -16.64 6.33
N ALA A 135 2.97 -15.92 5.53
CA ALA A 135 2.26 -16.49 4.39
C ALA A 135 3.22 -17.09 3.35
N ASP A 136 4.33 -16.43 3.04
CA ASP A 136 5.36 -16.93 2.11
C ASP A 136 6.03 -18.20 2.64
N VAL A 137 6.39 -18.23 3.93
CA VAL A 137 6.98 -19.42 4.58
C VAL A 137 6.01 -20.60 4.60
N ILE A 138 4.73 -20.35 4.91
CA ILE A 138 3.69 -21.38 4.88
C ILE A 138 3.42 -21.85 3.45
N ALA A 139 3.45 -20.93 2.49
CA ALA A 139 3.25 -21.19 1.07
C ALA A 139 4.39 -22.00 0.44
N ASP A 140 5.61 -21.98 0.98
CA ASP A 140 6.79 -22.45 0.27
C ASP A 140 6.64 -23.90 -0.25
N GLY A 141 6.81 -24.05 -1.56
CA GLY A 141 6.59 -25.30 -2.29
C GLY A 141 5.13 -25.79 -2.42
N LEU A 142 4.14 -25.14 -1.79
CA LEU A 142 2.72 -25.52 -1.81
C LEU A 142 1.84 -24.61 -2.63
N ALA A 143 1.94 -23.30 -2.42
CA ALA A 143 1.02 -22.34 -2.99
C ALA A 143 1.57 -21.70 -4.26
N THR A 144 0.67 -21.43 -5.19
CA THR A 144 0.95 -20.86 -6.51
C THR A 144 0.45 -19.43 -6.65
N ALA A 145 -0.47 -19.02 -5.76
CA ALA A 145 -0.95 -17.66 -5.61
C ALA A 145 -1.44 -17.41 -4.19
N CYS A 146 -1.53 -16.13 -3.82
CA CYS A 146 -2.09 -15.66 -2.57
C CYS A 146 -3.13 -14.58 -2.87
N ILE A 147 -4.37 -14.78 -2.43
CA ILE A 147 -5.38 -13.73 -2.43
C ILE A 147 -5.55 -13.16 -1.03
N ASP A 148 -5.47 -11.84 -0.94
CA ASP A 148 -5.88 -11.10 0.23
C ASP A 148 -7.41 -11.05 0.29
N MET A 149 -7.98 -11.72 1.28
CA MET A 149 -9.43 -11.85 1.41
C MET A 149 -10.09 -10.56 1.93
N ASN A 150 -9.31 -9.64 2.53
CA ASN A 150 -9.83 -8.36 3.00
C ASN A 150 -9.83 -7.32 1.88
N SER A 151 -8.75 -7.23 1.10
CA SER A 151 -8.56 -6.21 0.06
C SER A 151 -8.87 -6.70 -1.36
N PHE A 152 -9.01 -8.01 -1.56
CA PHE A 152 -9.19 -8.66 -2.86
C PHE A 152 -8.00 -8.56 -3.82
N ILE A 153 -6.83 -8.17 -3.33
CA ILE A 153 -5.58 -8.18 -4.10
C ILE A 153 -5.09 -9.62 -4.31
N LEU A 154 -4.82 -9.98 -5.57
CA LEU A 154 -4.28 -11.27 -5.97
C LEU A 154 -2.80 -11.14 -6.31
N ARG A 155 -1.98 -11.95 -5.64
CA ARG A 155 -0.54 -12.04 -5.85
C ARG A 155 -0.19 -13.42 -6.39
N SER A 156 0.68 -13.47 -7.39
CA SER A 156 1.33 -14.73 -7.75
C SER A 156 2.27 -15.18 -6.62
N LYS A 157 2.73 -16.44 -6.66
CA LYS A 157 3.79 -16.91 -5.77
C LYS A 157 5.03 -16.02 -5.87
N THR A 158 5.41 -15.64 -7.09
CA THR A 158 6.57 -14.78 -7.34
C THR A 158 6.41 -13.41 -6.68
N THR A 159 5.25 -12.75 -6.79
CA THR A 159 4.98 -11.46 -6.14
C THR A 159 4.91 -11.59 -4.62
N LEU A 160 4.29 -12.64 -4.09
CA LEU A 160 4.26 -12.88 -2.64
C LEU A 160 5.68 -12.96 -2.07
N HIS A 161 6.52 -13.80 -2.69
CA HIS A 161 7.89 -14.00 -2.24
C HIS A 161 8.73 -12.72 -2.32
N GLU A 162 8.58 -11.94 -3.40
CA GLU A 162 9.28 -10.66 -3.57
C GLU A 162 8.96 -9.66 -2.45
N LEU A 163 7.67 -9.52 -2.10
CA LEU A 163 7.24 -8.62 -1.04
C LEU A 163 7.69 -9.12 0.34
N ALA A 164 7.56 -10.43 0.61
CA ALA A 164 7.96 -11.06 1.85
C ALA A 164 9.48 -10.97 2.10
N ALA A 165 10.29 -11.22 1.07
CA ALA A 165 11.76 -11.19 1.14
C ALA A 165 12.34 -9.78 1.16
N CYS A 166 11.56 -8.76 0.78
CA CYS A 166 11.97 -7.37 0.87
C CYS A 166 12.34 -7.02 2.32
N LYS A 167 13.40 -6.24 2.52
CA LYS A 167 13.80 -5.75 3.85
C LYS A 167 12.92 -4.61 4.37
N VAL A 168 12.17 -3.99 3.46
CA VAL A 168 11.34 -2.82 3.73
C VAL A 168 9.90 -3.24 3.59
N ALA A 169 9.06 -2.84 4.53
CA ALA A 169 7.63 -3.12 4.46
C ALA A 169 7.02 -2.59 3.15
N PRO A 170 6.01 -3.30 2.60
CA PRO A 170 5.30 -2.85 1.41
C PRO A 170 4.65 -1.48 1.59
N ALA A 171 4.34 -0.83 0.48
CA ALA A 171 3.64 0.44 0.49
C ALA A 171 2.17 0.26 0.93
N PRO A 172 1.52 1.29 1.49
CA PRO A 172 0.09 1.24 1.87
C PRO A 172 -0.82 0.67 0.78
N GLU A 173 -0.52 0.94 -0.49
CA GLU A 173 -1.29 0.49 -1.66
C GLU A 173 -1.30 -1.03 -1.83
N GLU A 174 -0.39 -1.76 -1.17
CA GLU A 174 -0.43 -3.23 -1.11
C GLU A 174 -1.46 -3.74 -0.10
N MET A 175 -1.99 -2.88 0.77
CA MET A 175 -2.84 -3.27 1.89
C MET A 175 -4.33 -3.04 1.65
N TYR A 176 -4.70 -2.32 0.60
CA TYR A 176 -6.09 -2.03 0.29
C TYR A 176 -6.27 -1.90 -1.21
N GLN A 177 -7.51 -2.10 -1.68
CA GLN A 177 -7.89 -1.83 -3.05
C GLN A 177 -8.95 -0.73 -3.10
N VAL A 178 -8.80 0.21 -4.03
CA VAL A 178 -9.88 1.15 -4.39
C VAL A 178 -10.68 0.53 -5.53
N HIS A 179 -11.98 0.32 -5.30
CA HIS A 179 -12.90 -0.16 -6.31
C HIS A 179 -13.63 1.00 -6.97
N GLU A 180 -13.72 0.95 -8.29
CA GLU A 180 -14.45 1.92 -9.11
C GLU A 180 -15.81 1.34 -9.50
N SER A 181 -16.89 1.94 -9.02
CA SER A 181 -18.26 1.57 -9.40
C SER A 181 -18.86 2.65 -10.30
N PRO A 182 -19.04 2.40 -11.61
CA PRO A 182 -19.58 3.39 -12.53
C PRO A 182 -21.11 3.51 -12.42
N GLY A 183 -21.64 4.73 -12.55
CA GLY A 183 -23.07 5.02 -12.62
C GLY A 183 -23.35 6.14 -13.63
N GLY A 184 -23.19 5.85 -14.92
CA GLY A 184 -23.28 6.85 -15.99
C GLY A 184 -21.98 7.64 -16.11
N ASP A 185 -22.07 8.96 -15.92
CA ASP A 185 -20.92 9.88 -15.99
C ASP A 185 -20.27 10.18 -14.63
N ILE A 186 -20.77 9.53 -13.58
CA ILE A 186 -20.22 9.62 -12.22
C ILE A 186 -19.76 8.24 -11.73
N TYR A 187 -18.83 8.26 -10.79
CA TYR A 187 -18.22 7.11 -10.17
C TYR A 187 -18.40 7.15 -8.64
N TRP A 188 -18.52 5.96 -8.07
CA TRP A 188 -18.40 5.72 -6.64
C TRP A 188 -17.10 4.94 -6.40
N LEU A 189 -16.17 5.59 -5.70
CA LEU A 189 -14.91 4.98 -5.29
C LEU A 189 -15.06 4.51 -3.85
N HIS A 190 -14.63 3.30 -3.55
CA HIS A 190 -14.63 2.79 -2.19
C HIS A 190 -13.45 1.86 -1.95
N THR A 191 -12.89 1.92 -0.74
CA THR A 191 -11.81 1.04 -0.34
C THR A 191 -12.33 -0.32 0.10
N ARG A 192 -11.45 -1.32 0.02
CA ARG A 192 -11.54 -2.59 0.74
C ARG A 192 -10.18 -2.92 1.34
N GLY A 193 -10.17 -3.33 2.60
CA GLY A 193 -8.99 -3.83 3.31
C GLY A 193 -8.58 -3.00 4.51
N LEU A 194 -9.13 -1.80 4.71
CA LEU A 194 -8.72 -0.91 5.80
C LEU A 194 -9.22 -1.38 7.18
N LYS A 195 -10.36 -2.07 7.24
CA LYS A 195 -10.96 -2.53 8.51
C LYS A 195 -10.07 -3.45 9.33
N ARG A 196 -9.21 -4.25 8.69
CA ARG A 196 -8.28 -5.11 9.43
C ARG A 196 -7.21 -4.35 10.21
N PHE A 197 -7.05 -3.06 9.96
CA PHE A 197 -6.13 -2.16 10.67
C PHE A 197 -6.89 -1.21 11.59
N SER A 198 -8.07 -1.61 12.06
CA SER A 198 -8.93 -0.81 12.92
C SER A 198 -9.28 0.56 12.30
N MET A 199 -9.44 0.63 10.98
CA MET A 199 -9.84 1.84 10.26
C MET A 199 -11.15 1.64 9.48
N PRO A 200 -11.98 2.69 9.33
CA PRO A 200 -13.13 2.61 8.46
C PRO A 200 -12.70 2.43 7.00
N GLU A 201 -13.52 1.75 6.20
CA GLU A 201 -13.37 1.88 4.76
C GLU A 201 -13.74 3.31 4.35
N LEU A 202 -12.99 3.88 3.40
CA LEU A 202 -13.23 5.22 2.90
C LEU A 202 -13.99 5.18 1.58
N GLU A 203 -14.73 6.25 1.29
CA GLU A 203 -15.47 6.40 0.04
C GLU A 203 -15.43 7.83 -0.53
N LEU A 204 -15.43 7.92 -1.86
CA LEU A 204 -15.75 9.13 -2.62
C LEU A 204 -16.99 8.85 -3.48
N ILE A 205 -18.04 9.64 -3.29
CA ILE A 205 -19.32 9.44 -3.98
C ILE A 205 -19.57 10.60 -4.94
N GLY A 206 -19.90 10.28 -6.18
CA GLY A 206 -20.28 11.27 -7.19
C GLY A 206 -19.08 11.91 -7.89
N VAL A 207 -18.01 11.14 -8.10
CA VAL A 207 -16.81 11.59 -8.81
C VAL A 207 -17.11 11.65 -10.31
N PRO A 208 -17.08 12.83 -10.97
CA PRO A 208 -17.27 12.91 -12.41
C PRO A 208 -16.17 12.18 -13.17
N ARG A 209 -16.50 11.57 -14.30
CA ARG A 209 -15.54 10.84 -15.16
C ARG A 209 -14.30 11.67 -15.49
N GLU A 210 -14.47 12.96 -15.76
CA GLU A 210 -13.39 13.88 -16.11
C GLU A 210 -12.42 14.18 -14.96
N SER A 211 -12.83 13.96 -13.71
CA SER A 211 -12.01 14.16 -12.51
C SER A 211 -11.58 12.84 -11.86
N LEU A 212 -11.88 11.70 -12.49
CA LEU A 212 -11.66 10.37 -11.92
C LEU A 212 -10.19 10.11 -11.57
N HIS A 213 -9.28 10.47 -12.48
CA HIS A 213 -7.84 10.26 -12.28
C HIS A 213 -7.28 11.08 -11.11
N ASP A 214 -7.59 12.37 -11.06
CA ASP A 214 -7.12 13.28 -10.00
C ASP A 214 -7.73 12.88 -8.65
N ALA A 215 -9.02 12.51 -8.63
CA ALA A 215 -9.71 12.03 -7.43
C ALA A 215 -9.11 10.73 -6.91
N LEU A 216 -8.87 9.74 -7.78
CA LEU A 216 -8.24 8.47 -7.41
C LEU A 216 -6.85 8.68 -6.81
N THR A 217 -6.05 9.53 -7.46
CA THR A 217 -4.69 9.85 -7.01
C THR A 217 -4.73 10.50 -5.63
N ALA A 218 -5.52 11.56 -5.46
CA ALA A 218 -5.67 12.24 -4.17
C ALA A 218 -6.22 11.31 -3.07
N PHE A 219 -7.10 10.38 -3.44
CA PHE A 219 -7.68 9.43 -2.49
C PHE A 219 -6.66 8.41 -2.00
N GLN A 220 -5.76 7.95 -2.86
CA GLN A 220 -4.64 7.10 -2.46
C GLN A 220 -3.67 7.85 -1.54
N TRP A 221 -3.35 9.11 -1.86
CA TRP A 221 -2.53 9.97 -0.99
C TRP A 221 -3.16 10.19 0.39
N LEU A 222 -4.47 10.40 0.44
CA LEU A 222 -5.20 10.49 1.71
C LEU A 222 -5.00 9.23 2.56
N ILE A 223 -5.15 8.05 1.97
CA ILE A 223 -5.03 6.77 2.67
C ILE A 223 -3.59 6.56 3.15
N ALA A 224 -2.60 6.83 2.29
CA ALA A 224 -1.19 6.76 2.65
C ALA A 224 -0.81 7.75 3.77
N TYR A 225 -1.51 8.87 3.88
CA TYR A 225 -1.31 9.85 4.95
C TYR A 225 -1.92 9.38 6.29
N ILE A 226 -3.14 8.82 6.28
CA ILE A 226 -3.83 8.46 7.53
C ILE A 226 -3.44 7.08 8.06
N LEU A 227 -3.20 6.09 7.19
CA LEU A 227 -2.98 4.69 7.59
C LEU A 227 -1.86 4.54 8.63
N PRO A 228 -0.69 5.20 8.50
CA PRO A 228 0.40 5.02 9.46
C PRO A 228 0.26 5.82 10.75
N VAL A 229 -0.62 6.83 10.82
CA VAL A 229 -0.54 7.88 11.85
C VAL A 229 -1.85 8.15 12.58
N TYR A 230 -2.99 7.94 11.92
CA TYR A 230 -4.23 8.59 12.35
C TYR A 230 -5.47 7.78 11.98
N ILE A 231 -6.23 7.35 12.98
CA ILE A 231 -7.64 6.99 12.79
C ILE A 231 -8.43 8.30 12.90
N PRO A 232 -8.97 8.85 11.80
CA PRO A 232 -9.69 10.10 11.87
C PRO A 232 -10.94 10.00 12.73
N GLU A 233 -11.08 10.92 13.69
CA GLU A 233 -12.32 11.08 14.42
C GLU A 233 -13.46 11.42 13.45
N GLN A 234 -14.59 10.76 13.65
CA GLN A 234 -15.76 10.90 12.80
C GLN A 234 -16.27 12.35 12.79
N GLY A 235 -16.45 12.91 11.59
CA GLY A 235 -17.07 14.22 11.39
C GLY A 235 -16.14 15.41 11.62
N LEU A 236 -14.84 15.19 11.84
CA LEU A 236 -13.86 16.28 11.91
C LEU A 236 -13.36 16.70 10.53
N ASP A 237 -13.04 17.99 10.43
CA ASP A 237 -12.33 18.55 9.29
C ASP A 237 -10.83 18.36 9.50
N PHE A 238 -10.10 17.94 8.48
CA PHE A 238 -8.63 17.93 8.50
C PHE A 238 -8.04 18.18 7.11
N SER A 239 -6.78 18.62 7.11
CA SER A 239 -6.01 18.89 5.90
C SER A 239 -4.93 17.83 5.73
N PHE A 240 -4.66 17.44 4.48
CA PHE A 240 -3.60 16.50 4.12
C PHE A 240 -2.77 17.01 2.93
N GLY A 241 -2.74 18.33 2.78
CA GLY A 241 -2.04 19.03 1.72
C GLY A 241 -2.17 20.55 1.88
N ALA A 242 -1.40 21.30 1.10
CA ALA A 242 -1.33 22.77 1.23
C ALA A 242 -2.69 23.45 1.02
N GLU A 243 -3.48 22.98 0.05
CA GLU A 243 -4.80 23.50 -0.28
C GLU A 243 -5.90 22.42 -0.23
N VAL A 244 -5.56 21.24 0.28
CA VAL A 244 -6.44 20.07 0.27
C VAL A 244 -6.94 19.81 1.68
N ALA A 245 -8.23 20.07 1.88
CA ALA A 245 -8.88 19.89 3.15
C ALA A 245 -10.28 19.29 2.99
N ILE A 246 -10.62 18.36 3.88
CA ILE A 246 -11.82 17.53 3.76
C ILE A 246 -12.49 17.35 5.12
N ARG A 247 -13.71 16.81 5.09
CA ARG A 247 -14.38 16.16 6.21
C ARG A 247 -14.51 14.67 5.92
N LEU A 248 -14.28 13.83 6.92
CA LEU A 248 -14.68 12.42 6.87
C LEU A 248 -16.01 12.22 7.59
N ALA A 249 -17.09 12.18 6.82
CA ALA A 249 -18.44 12.06 7.34
C ALA A 249 -18.82 10.58 7.57
N PRO A 250 -19.49 10.23 8.67
CA PRO A 250 -20.07 8.90 8.85
C PRO A 250 -21.03 8.57 7.70
N LEU A 251 -20.96 7.33 7.19
CA LEU A 251 -21.80 6.90 6.08
C LEU A 251 -23.30 7.16 6.32
N GLU A 252 -23.81 6.88 7.52
CA GLU A 252 -25.23 7.03 7.82
C GLU A 252 -25.71 8.49 7.72
N ASP A 253 -24.85 9.47 7.99
CA ASP A 253 -25.19 10.89 7.88
C ASP A 253 -25.26 11.36 6.42
N VAL A 254 -24.41 10.78 5.58
CA VAL A 254 -24.43 10.97 4.13
C VAL A 254 -25.68 10.34 3.53
N LEU A 255 -26.00 9.10 3.90
CA LEU A 255 -27.16 8.37 3.39
C LEU A 255 -28.52 8.97 3.78
N LYS A 256 -28.60 9.77 4.86
CA LYS A 256 -29.80 10.54 5.21
C LYS A 256 -30.13 11.63 4.19
N GLN A 257 -29.14 12.08 3.43
CA GLN A 257 -29.23 13.19 2.49
C GLN A 257 -29.19 12.76 1.02
N MET A 258 -29.01 11.47 0.76
CA MET A 258 -28.95 10.89 -0.57
C MET A 258 -30.23 10.15 -0.93
N ASP A 259 -30.60 10.20 -2.21
CA ASP A 259 -31.65 9.33 -2.74
C ASP A 259 -31.25 7.85 -2.58
N ARG A 260 -32.21 7.01 -2.21
CA ARG A 260 -31.97 5.57 -1.94
C ARG A 260 -31.35 4.83 -3.13
N SER A 261 -31.76 5.21 -4.33
CA SER A 261 -31.34 4.62 -5.60
C SER A 261 -30.18 5.37 -6.27
N ALA A 262 -29.63 6.42 -5.65
CA ALA A 262 -28.42 7.05 -6.14
C ALA A 262 -27.26 6.04 -6.10
N LEU A 263 -26.25 6.26 -6.96
CA LEU A 263 -25.04 5.44 -6.98
C LEU A 263 -24.37 5.44 -5.60
N GLY A 264 -24.12 4.26 -5.02
CA GLY A 264 -23.59 4.13 -3.66
C GLY A 264 -24.63 4.43 -2.56
N GLY A 265 -25.89 4.59 -2.93
CA GLY A 265 -27.03 4.73 -2.02
C GLY A 265 -27.41 3.39 -1.35
N ARG A 266 -28.48 3.42 -0.55
CA ARG A 266 -28.92 2.25 0.25
C ARG A 266 -29.23 1.02 -0.59
N ASP A 267 -29.78 1.20 -1.80
CA ASP A 267 -30.18 0.07 -2.63
C ASP A 267 -28.96 -0.65 -3.24
N ASP A 268 -27.90 0.08 -3.62
CA ASP A 268 -26.64 -0.50 -4.09
C ASP A 268 -25.91 -1.26 -2.97
N ARG A 269 -25.89 -0.70 -1.76
CA ARG A 269 -25.22 -1.32 -0.60
C ARG A 269 -25.86 -2.64 -0.20
N LYS A 270 -27.20 -2.68 -0.18
CA LYS A 270 -27.94 -3.92 0.10
C LYS A 270 -27.62 -5.01 -0.93
N ARG A 271 -27.43 -4.66 -2.20
CA ARG A 271 -27.08 -5.61 -3.27
C ARG A 271 -25.63 -6.08 -3.18
N THR A 272 -24.72 -5.22 -2.76
CA THR A 272 -23.26 -5.44 -2.81
C THR A 272 -22.66 -5.90 -1.48
N GLY A 273 -23.44 -5.85 -0.39
CA GLY A 273 -22.94 -6.13 0.97
C GLY A 273 -21.96 -5.07 1.48
N LEU A 274 -21.94 -3.87 0.89
CA LEU A 274 -21.08 -2.75 1.25
C LEU A 274 -21.69 -1.93 2.41
N GLU A 275 -22.11 -2.63 3.46
CA GLU A 275 -22.54 -2.08 4.74
C GLU A 275 -21.36 -2.09 5.74
N GLY A 276 -21.56 -1.59 6.96
CA GLY A 276 -20.55 -1.58 8.04
C GLY A 276 -19.77 -0.27 8.17
N TRP A 277 -18.67 -0.31 8.94
CA TRP A 277 -17.90 0.87 9.32
C TRP A 277 -17.22 1.55 8.13
N ARG A 278 -17.79 2.70 7.73
CA ARG A 278 -17.44 3.43 6.51
C ARG A 278 -17.50 4.93 6.76
N MET A 279 -16.56 5.67 6.17
CA MET A 279 -16.56 7.12 6.12
C MET A 279 -16.53 7.62 4.68
N VAL A 280 -17.18 8.75 4.42
CA VAL A 280 -17.24 9.37 3.10
C VAL A 280 -16.45 10.68 3.14
N VAL A 281 -15.52 10.83 2.21
CA VAL A 281 -14.80 12.09 1.99
C VAL A 281 -15.78 13.12 1.45
N CYS A 282 -15.87 14.26 2.14
CA CYS A 282 -16.73 15.39 1.82
C CYS A 282 -15.93 16.70 1.86
N ASP A 283 -16.46 17.74 1.23
CA ASP A 283 -15.96 19.11 1.42
C ASP A 283 -16.00 19.50 2.91
N GLN A 284 -15.03 20.29 3.37
CA GLN A 284 -15.03 20.85 4.73
C GLN A 284 -16.37 21.49 5.09
N ALA A 285 -16.73 21.36 6.37
CA ALA A 285 -18.00 21.85 6.92
C ALA A 285 -19.29 21.34 6.23
N LYS A 286 -19.20 20.44 5.24
CA LYS A 286 -20.36 19.84 4.58
C LYS A 286 -20.50 18.37 4.94
N PRO A 287 -21.72 17.89 5.19
CA PRO A 287 -21.96 16.48 5.46
C PRO A 287 -22.06 15.61 4.20
N VAL A 288 -22.15 16.23 3.01
CA VAL A 288 -22.20 15.55 1.69
C VAL A 288 -21.59 16.42 0.59
N GLY A 289 -21.04 15.75 -0.44
CA GLY A 289 -20.54 16.38 -1.66
C GLY A 289 -19.03 16.68 -1.64
N ILE A 290 -18.42 16.67 -2.83
CA ILE A 290 -16.95 16.66 -3.02
C ILE A 290 -16.45 17.74 -3.98
N GLN A 291 -17.24 18.75 -4.30
CA GLN A 291 -16.90 19.72 -5.35
C GLN A 291 -15.72 20.62 -4.98
N GLY A 292 -15.62 21.02 -3.71
CA GLY A 292 -14.45 21.74 -3.19
C GLY A 292 -13.21 20.86 -3.18
N PHE A 293 -13.34 19.60 -2.74
CA PHE A 293 -12.27 18.61 -2.79
C PHE A 293 -11.76 18.42 -4.22
N LEU A 294 -12.63 18.14 -5.18
CA LEU A 294 -12.25 17.94 -6.60
C LEU A 294 -11.52 19.16 -7.16
N LYS A 295 -11.98 20.37 -6.83
CA LYS A 295 -11.30 21.60 -7.25
C LYS A 295 -9.89 21.73 -6.64
N SER A 296 -9.70 21.31 -5.39
CA SER A 296 -8.40 21.40 -4.71
C SER A 296 -7.35 20.41 -5.21
N VAL A 297 -7.78 19.33 -5.88
CA VAL A 297 -6.88 18.27 -6.37
C VAL A 297 -6.60 18.35 -7.87
N GLN A 298 -7.22 19.30 -8.57
CA GLN A 298 -6.95 19.55 -9.99
C GLN A 298 -5.61 20.28 -10.18
N GLY A 299 -4.83 19.87 -11.19
CA GLY A 299 -3.54 20.48 -11.51
C GLY A 299 -2.37 19.80 -10.79
N ASP A 300 -1.54 20.58 -10.09
CA ASP A 300 -0.36 20.11 -9.36
C ASP A 300 -0.55 20.27 -7.83
N PRO A 301 -1.46 19.50 -7.19
CA PRO A 301 -1.69 19.61 -5.75
C PRO A 301 -0.47 19.15 -4.95
N ILE A 302 -0.24 19.81 -3.82
CA ILE A 302 0.79 19.41 -2.84
C ILE A 302 0.11 18.63 -1.73
N PHE A 303 0.38 17.33 -1.65
CA PHE A 303 -0.04 16.45 -0.57
C PHE A 303 1.06 16.30 0.48
N TRP A 304 0.65 16.10 1.73
CA TRP A 304 1.57 15.73 2.82
C TRP A 304 1.69 14.20 2.91
N LEU A 305 2.88 13.76 3.30
CA LEU A 305 3.19 12.39 3.69
C LEU A 305 3.59 12.39 5.15
N SER A 306 3.35 11.28 5.84
CA SER A 306 3.93 11.10 7.16
C SER A 306 5.45 10.94 7.09
N ASP A 307 6.10 11.19 8.22
CA ASP A 307 7.55 10.98 8.36
C ASP A 307 7.90 9.49 8.22
N GLU A 308 7.03 8.60 8.73
CA GLU A 308 7.17 7.15 8.65
C GLU A 308 7.13 6.67 7.19
N GLU A 309 6.15 7.11 6.40
CA GLU A 309 6.03 6.73 5.00
C GLU A 309 7.17 7.33 4.16
N SER A 310 7.58 8.57 4.47
CA SER A 310 8.74 9.22 3.85
C SER A 310 10.04 8.43 4.12
N ALA A 311 10.26 8.00 5.37
CA ALA A 311 11.41 7.20 5.76
C ALA A 311 11.39 5.82 5.10
N ARG A 312 10.23 5.16 5.05
CA ARG A 312 10.04 3.86 4.39
C ARG A 312 10.35 3.92 2.90
N ARG A 313 9.80 4.91 2.17
CA ARG A 313 10.09 5.13 0.74
C ARG A 313 11.57 5.33 0.48
N ALA A 314 12.21 6.17 1.30
CA ALA A 314 13.64 6.40 1.17
C ALA A 314 14.47 5.15 1.44
N HIS A 315 14.09 4.35 2.43
CA HIS A 315 14.74 3.07 2.71
C HIS A 315 14.57 2.09 1.53
N LEU A 316 13.36 1.96 0.97
CA LEU A 316 13.08 1.11 -0.19
C LEU A 316 13.90 1.53 -1.41
N ALA A 317 13.93 2.84 -1.71
CA ALA A 317 14.71 3.40 -2.81
C ALA A 317 16.19 3.04 -2.67
N ARG A 318 16.79 3.21 -1.50
CA ARG A 318 18.21 2.87 -1.25
C ARG A 318 18.49 1.38 -1.35
N VAL A 319 17.61 0.53 -0.79
CA VAL A 319 17.75 -0.94 -0.85
C VAL A 319 17.74 -1.43 -2.31
N ARG A 320 16.90 -0.82 -3.15
CA ARG A 320 16.68 -1.27 -4.53
C ARG A 320 17.47 -0.49 -5.58
N PHE A 321 18.13 0.60 -5.22
CA PHE A 321 18.88 1.43 -6.15
C PHE A 321 19.99 0.66 -6.87
N GLY A 322 20.67 -0.27 -6.18
CA GLY A 322 21.71 -1.09 -6.81
C GLY A 322 21.20 -1.88 -8.01
N HIS A 323 19.99 -2.40 -7.93
CA HIS A 323 19.35 -3.10 -9.04
C HIS A 323 19.01 -2.13 -10.19
N ALA A 324 18.36 -1.01 -9.88
CA ALA A 324 18.03 0.00 -10.88
C ALA A 324 19.27 0.59 -11.58
N ALA A 325 20.35 0.83 -10.83
CA ALA A 325 21.63 1.31 -11.35
C ALA A 325 22.26 0.30 -12.30
N ALA A 326 22.27 -1.00 -11.95
CA ALA A 326 22.77 -2.05 -12.82
C ALA A 326 21.99 -2.12 -14.14
N ALA A 327 20.65 -2.09 -14.06
CA ALA A 327 19.77 -2.06 -15.22
C ALA A 327 20.05 -0.82 -16.09
N TRP A 328 20.07 0.37 -15.49
CA TRP A 328 20.39 1.61 -16.17
C TRP A 328 21.74 1.52 -16.90
N TYR A 329 22.80 1.07 -16.24
CA TYR A 329 24.13 0.95 -16.86
C TYR A 329 24.16 -0.03 -18.04
N SER A 330 23.46 -1.15 -17.93
CA SER A 330 23.43 -2.21 -18.95
C SER A 330 22.61 -1.85 -20.18
N SER A 331 21.64 -0.94 -20.04
CA SER A 331 20.77 -0.49 -21.12
C SER A 331 21.44 0.51 -22.06
N GLN A 332 21.00 0.52 -23.32
CA GLN A 332 21.48 1.48 -24.31
C GLN A 332 21.13 2.91 -23.90
N TYR A 333 22.07 3.83 -24.09
CA TYR A 333 21.92 5.24 -23.66
C TYR A 333 20.66 5.91 -24.24
N ALA A 334 20.35 5.66 -25.51
CA ALA A 334 19.19 6.27 -26.20
C ALA A 334 17.83 5.79 -25.66
N HIS A 335 17.82 4.69 -24.91
CA HIS A 335 16.62 4.00 -24.46
C HIS A 335 16.48 3.99 -22.94
N ARG A 336 17.35 4.72 -22.22
CA ARG A 336 17.33 4.80 -20.77
C ARG A 336 17.20 6.23 -20.29
N ARG A 337 16.46 6.41 -19.20
CA ARG A 337 16.43 7.63 -18.39
C ARG A 337 16.29 7.21 -16.93
N MET A 338 16.95 7.91 -16.02
CA MET A 338 16.73 7.68 -14.60
C MET A 338 16.55 9.03 -13.91
N ALA A 339 15.39 9.22 -13.29
CA ALA A 339 15.16 10.33 -12.39
C ALA A 339 15.34 9.84 -10.94
N VAL A 340 16.04 10.61 -10.12
CA VAL A 340 16.24 10.33 -8.69
C VAL A 340 15.69 11.48 -7.88
N LYS A 341 15.01 11.19 -6.77
CA LYS A 341 14.56 12.19 -5.82
C LYS A 341 15.53 12.25 -4.66
N LEU A 342 16.06 13.43 -4.38
CA LEU A 342 17.10 13.64 -3.37
C LEU A 342 16.63 14.72 -2.40
N GLY A 343 16.79 14.45 -1.10
CA GLY A 343 16.51 15.43 -0.05
C GLY A 343 17.69 16.37 0.16
N VAL A 344 17.56 17.63 -0.25
CA VAL A 344 18.61 18.65 -0.13
C VAL A 344 18.37 19.57 1.08
N PRO A 345 19.41 20.01 1.79
CA PRO A 345 19.26 20.87 2.96
C PRO A 345 18.59 22.22 2.63
N PHE A 346 17.65 22.66 3.46
CA PHE A 346 17.13 24.03 3.45
C PHE A 346 16.86 24.49 4.87
N ASN A 347 16.61 25.79 5.07
CA ASN A 347 16.01 26.32 6.28
C ASN A 347 14.93 27.35 5.93
N ASP A 348 14.10 27.75 6.90
CA ASP A 348 12.97 28.68 6.65
C ASP A 348 13.40 30.07 6.18
N ASN A 349 14.66 30.45 6.43
CA ASN A 349 15.24 31.71 5.96
C ASN A 349 15.72 31.63 4.50
N CYS A 350 15.68 30.44 3.88
CA CYS A 350 16.21 30.17 2.56
C CYS A 350 17.70 30.55 2.41
N ASP A 351 18.50 30.31 3.46
CA ASP A 351 19.94 30.57 3.45
C ASP A 351 20.67 29.68 2.42
N ASP A 352 21.85 30.14 1.96
CA ASP A 352 22.72 29.33 1.11
C ASP A 352 23.39 28.22 1.93
N LEU A 353 22.86 27.00 1.79
CA LEU A 353 23.37 25.79 2.44
C LEU A 353 24.17 24.90 1.48
N SER A 354 24.70 25.46 0.37
CA SER A 354 25.47 24.71 -0.63
C SER A 354 26.66 23.95 -0.04
N ALA A 355 27.30 24.50 1.00
CA ALA A 355 28.41 23.85 1.72
C ALA A 355 27.98 22.58 2.48
N SER A 356 26.68 22.44 2.79
CA SER A 356 26.13 21.29 3.53
C SER A 356 25.51 20.22 2.61
N LEU A 357 25.54 20.40 1.28
CA LEU A 357 24.93 19.48 0.31
C LEU A 357 25.40 18.04 0.45
N ASN A 358 26.65 17.84 0.87
CA ASN A 358 27.27 16.52 0.97
C ASN A 358 27.39 16.00 2.40
N GLU A 359 26.92 16.76 3.39
CA GLU A 359 27.00 16.39 4.80
C GLU A 359 25.86 15.45 5.19
N GLU A 360 26.16 14.49 6.07
CA GLU A 360 25.15 13.57 6.61
C GLU A 360 24.27 14.27 7.66
N GLU A 361 24.90 15.04 8.55
CA GLU A 361 24.22 15.85 9.57
C GLU A 361 23.77 17.19 8.97
N LEU A 362 22.52 17.55 9.25
CA LEU A 362 21.98 18.85 8.85
C LEU A 362 22.43 19.94 9.84
N PRO A 363 22.66 21.18 9.37
CA PRO A 363 22.80 22.33 10.24
C PRO A 363 21.60 22.48 11.19
N GLU A 364 21.82 23.10 12.35
CA GLU A 364 20.74 23.38 13.31
C GLU A 364 19.62 24.20 12.64
N GLY A 365 18.37 23.75 12.79
CA GLY A 365 17.21 24.39 12.17
C GLY A 365 17.05 24.13 10.68
N ALA A 366 17.88 23.28 10.07
CA ALA A 366 17.71 22.86 8.68
C ALA A 366 16.86 21.58 8.56
N SER A 367 16.14 21.48 7.44
CA SER A 367 15.35 20.33 7.01
C SER A 367 15.73 19.92 5.57
N ARG A 368 15.03 18.95 4.97
CA ARG A 368 15.28 18.49 3.60
C ARG A 368 14.12 18.80 2.65
N GLU A 369 14.43 19.47 1.55
CA GLU A 369 13.51 19.64 0.42
C GLU A 369 13.76 18.50 -0.57
N HIS A 370 12.75 17.68 -0.85
CA HIS A 370 12.89 16.52 -1.73
C HIS A 370 12.59 16.88 -3.18
N MET A 371 13.62 16.92 -4.01
CA MET A 371 13.54 17.36 -5.40
C MET A 371 13.95 16.28 -6.40
N TRP A 372 13.41 16.36 -7.61
CA TRP A 372 13.73 15.45 -8.71
C TRP A 372 14.95 15.94 -9.50
N PHE A 373 15.86 15.00 -9.77
CA PHE A 373 17.05 15.20 -10.59
C PHE A 373 17.11 14.12 -11.68
N GLU A 374 17.55 14.48 -12.88
CA GLU A 374 17.92 13.52 -13.92
C GLU A 374 19.35 13.02 -13.70
N LEU A 375 19.50 11.71 -13.51
CA LEU A 375 20.79 11.06 -13.26
C LEU A 375 21.65 11.06 -14.53
N GLN A 376 22.88 11.56 -14.42
CA GLN A 376 23.88 11.61 -15.49
C GLN A 376 25.02 10.60 -15.28
N ALA A 377 25.46 10.39 -14.03
CA ALA A 377 26.46 9.38 -13.67
C ALA A 377 26.34 8.93 -12.21
N ILE A 378 26.85 7.74 -11.92
CA ILE A 378 27.06 7.23 -10.55
C ILE A 378 28.56 7.11 -10.32
N GLU A 379 29.07 7.83 -9.33
CA GLU A 379 30.50 7.93 -9.00
C GLU A 379 30.73 7.45 -7.56
N GLY A 380 30.89 6.13 -7.41
CA GLY A 380 31.04 5.51 -6.09
C GLY A 380 29.78 5.71 -5.23
N LYS A 381 29.88 6.55 -4.21
CA LYS A 381 28.76 6.91 -3.31
C LYS A 381 28.08 8.24 -3.69
N SER A 382 28.50 8.87 -4.78
CA SER A 382 27.94 10.13 -5.28
C SER A 382 27.13 9.90 -6.56
N LEU A 383 26.11 10.71 -6.74
CA LEU A 383 25.30 10.82 -7.94
C LEU A 383 25.63 12.16 -8.60
N VAL A 384 25.90 12.14 -9.90
CA VAL A 384 25.98 13.34 -10.73
C VAL A 384 24.64 13.48 -11.42
N ALA A 385 23.88 14.51 -11.06
CA ALA A 385 22.50 14.64 -11.51
C ALA A 385 22.10 16.09 -11.78
N LYS A 386 21.26 16.29 -12.80
CA LYS A 386 20.76 17.58 -13.23
C LYS A 386 19.42 17.88 -12.57
N LEU A 387 19.27 19.02 -11.91
CA LEU A 387 18.04 19.38 -11.20
C LEU A 387 16.88 19.65 -12.18
N GLU A 388 15.75 18.96 -12.00
CA GLU A 388 14.53 19.10 -12.84
C GLU A 388 13.41 19.85 -12.11
N SER A 389 13.32 19.71 -10.79
CA SER A 389 12.39 20.46 -9.93
C SER A 389 12.78 21.95 -9.85
N GLU A 390 11.77 22.80 -9.65
CA GLU A 390 11.99 24.20 -9.25
C GLU A 390 12.12 24.24 -7.71
N PRO A 391 13.24 24.73 -7.15
CA PRO A 391 13.38 24.83 -5.70
C PRO A 391 12.39 25.80 -5.07
N VAL A 392 11.79 25.40 -3.97
CA VAL A 392 10.91 26.25 -3.14
C VAL A 392 11.72 26.92 -2.02
N TYR A 393 12.55 26.14 -1.32
CA TYR A 393 13.30 26.60 -0.15
C TYR A 393 14.81 26.57 -0.34
N ALA A 394 15.33 25.54 -1.02
CA ALA A 394 16.74 25.41 -1.39
C ALA A 394 17.09 26.32 -2.59
N THR A 395 16.78 27.62 -2.47
CA THR A 395 16.87 28.64 -3.55
C THR A 395 18.29 28.92 -4.03
N TYR A 396 19.29 28.43 -3.31
CA TYR A 396 20.69 28.44 -3.74
C TYR A 396 20.97 27.40 -4.85
N LEU A 397 20.05 26.46 -5.10
CA LEU A 397 20.05 25.58 -6.26
C LEU A 397 19.27 26.20 -7.42
N LYS A 398 19.58 25.77 -8.65
CA LYS A 398 18.94 26.26 -9.88
C LYS A 398 18.53 25.09 -10.75
N LYS A 399 17.27 25.11 -11.16
CA LYS A 399 16.75 24.17 -12.14
C LYS A 399 17.62 24.17 -13.40
N GLY A 400 17.99 23.00 -13.87
CA GLY A 400 18.82 22.78 -15.04
C GLY A 400 20.32 22.66 -14.76
N ASP A 401 20.79 23.01 -13.56
CA ASP A 401 22.19 22.86 -13.17
C ASP A 401 22.49 21.41 -12.71
N THR A 402 23.76 21.00 -12.86
CA THR A 402 24.25 19.68 -12.44
C THR A 402 24.92 19.76 -11.07
N TYR A 403 24.59 18.81 -10.20
CA TYR A 403 25.10 18.69 -8.84
C TYR A 403 25.71 17.31 -8.58
N HIS A 404 26.66 17.26 -7.65
CA HIS A 404 27.19 16.04 -7.06
C HIS A 404 26.54 15.87 -5.69
N LEU A 405 25.74 14.81 -5.53
CA LEU A 405 24.92 14.58 -4.34
C LEU A 405 25.10 13.15 -3.84
N PRO A 406 25.18 12.92 -2.52
CA PRO A 406 25.46 11.61 -1.99
C PRO A 406 24.22 10.69 -2.08
N ILE A 407 24.45 9.41 -2.38
CA ILE A 407 23.39 8.41 -2.52
C ILE A 407 22.54 8.22 -1.25
N HIS A 408 23.07 8.54 -0.06
CA HIS A 408 22.30 8.42 1.18
C HIS A 408 21.09 9.38 1.22
N GLN A 409 21.09 10.45 0.41
CA GLN A 409 19.98 11.41 0.27
C GLN A 409 18.87 10.90 -0.65
N LEU A 410 19.05 9.76 -1.31
CA LEU A 410 18.05 9.14 -2.17
C LEU A 410 16.80 8.80 -1.37
N SER A 411 15.68 9.37 -1.82
CA SER A 411 14.36 9.10 -1.26
C SER A 411 13.42 8.38 -2.22
N GLU A 412 13.67 8.47 -3.53
CA GLU A 412 12.82 7.87 -4.58
C GLU A 412 13.61 7.76 -5.91
N PHE A 413 13.21 6.90 -6.83
CA PHE A 413 13.69 6.93 -8.22
C PHE A 413 12.63 6.48 -9.24
N ASN A 414 12.80 6.89 -10.49
CA ASN A 414 12.08 6.37 -11.64
C ASN A 414 13.09 5.98 -12.71
N LEU A 415 13.20 4.69 -12.99
CA LEU A 415 14.00 4.15 -14.09
C LEU A 415 13.08 3.94 -15.29
N THR A 416 13.30 4.69 -16.38
CA THR A 416 12.61 4.46 -17.65
C THR A 416 13.52 3.71 -18.62
N LEU A 417 13.06 2.55 -19.10
CA LEU A 417 13.70 1.73 -20.13
C LEU A 417 12.70 1.42 -21.22
N ASP A 418 13.04 1.71 -22.48
CA ASP A 418 12.19 1.43 -23.65
C ASP A 418 10.74 1.94 -23.51
N GLY A 419 10.56 3.08 -22.82
CA GLY A 419 9.26 3.71 -22.56
C GLY A 419 8.48 3.14 -21.37
N GLN A 420 8.97 2.10 -20.70
CA GLN A 420 8.41 1.60 -19.44
C GLN A 420 9.13 2.22 -18.25
N THR A 421 8.39 2.62 -17.21
CA THR A 421 8.96 3.23 -16.00
C THR A 421 8.80 2.30 -14.80
N TYR A 422 9.89 2.13 -14.06
CA TYR A 422 10.00 1.33 -12.84
C TYR A 422 10.37 2.22 -11.66
N SER A 423 9.62 2.11 -10.57
CA SER A 423 9.92 2.73 -9.28
C SER A 423 10.61 1.71 -8.37
N PRO A 424 11.07 2.05 -7.16
CA PRO A 424 11.52 1.07 -6.18
C PRO A 424 10.46 0.01 -5.92
N ALA A 425 9.18 0.35 -5.91
CA ALA A 425 8.11 -0.63 -5.70
C ALA A 425 8.02 -1.64 -6.85
N THR A 426 8.28 -1.23 -8.09
CA THR A 426 8.06 -2.07 -9.28
C THR A 426 9.34 -2.57 -9.96
N ILE A 427 10.53 -2.18 -9.50
CA ILE A 427 11.80 -2.55 -10.15
C ILE A 427 12.07 -4.06 -10.21
N ALA A 428 11.48 -4.85 -9.31
CA ALA A 428 11.58 -6.31 -9.36
C ALA A 428 10.89 -6.91 -10.61
N GLU A 429 9.99 -6.16 -11.25
CA GLU A 429 9.30 -6.56 -12.49
C GLU A 429 10.24 -6.57 -13.71
N LEU A 430 11.36 -5.85 -13.65
CA LEU A 430 12.34 -5.78 -14.73
C LEU A 430 12.82 -7.18 -15.17
N ASP A 431 12.96 -8.09 -14.21
CA ASP A 431 13.50 -9.43 -14.44
C ASP A 431 12.42 -10.45 -14.85
N GLN A 432 11.16 -10.03 -15.00
CA GLN A 432 10.01 -10.93 -15.12
C GLN A 432 9.26 -10.74 -16.44
N VAL A 433 9.01 -11.85 -17.16
CA VAL A 433 8.07 -11.87 -18.29
C VAL A 433 6.66 -11.86 -17.72
N THR A 434 6.05 -10.68 -17.62
CA THR A 434 4.77 -10.58 -16.91
C THR A 434 3.59 -10.96 -17.80
N LEU A 435 2.89 -12.05 -17.48
CA LEU A 435 1.51 -12.28 -17.95
C LEU A 435 0.56 -11.49 -17.04
N ARG A 436 -0.39 -10.76 -17.63
CA ARG A 436 -1.42 -10.01 -16.90
C ARG A 436 -2.79 -10.65 -17.11
N THR A 437 -3.50 -10.88 -16.02
CA THR A 437 -4.90 -11.39 -16.03
C THR A 437 -5.87 -10.36 -15.46
N GLY A 438 -7.17 -10.69 -15.40
CA GLY A 438 -8.24 -9.81 -14.93
C GLY A 438 -8.89 -9.00 -16.06
N ARG A 439 -10.14 -8.54 -15.84
CA ARG A 439 -10.74 -7.53 -16.72
C ARG A 439 -9.95 -6.24 -16.56
N GLY A 440 -9.33 -5.77 -17.63
CA GLY A 440 -8.82 -4.40 -17.67
C GLY A 440 -9.99 -3.45 -17.41
N SER A 441 -9.90 -2.65 -16.35
CA SER A 441 -10.76 -1.50 -16.12
C SER A 441 -10.55 -0.46 -17.20
#